data_AF-A0A1I8IEU6-F1
#
_entry.id   AF-A0A1I8IEU6-F1
#
_cell.length_a   1.000
_cell.length_b   1.000
_cell.length_c   1.000
_cell.angle_alpha   90.00
_cell.angle_beta   90.00
_cell.angle_gamma   90.00
#
_symmetry.space_group_name_H-M   'P 1'
#
loop_
_entity.id
_entity.type
_entity.pdbx_description
1 polymer ?
#
loop_
_entity_poly.entity_id
_entity_poly.type
_entity_poly.pdbx_seq_one_letter_code
_entity_poly.pdbx_strand_id
1 'polypeptide(L)'
;STADEPADKEGATTVTIRRPSGVSSNSPPGRCGFWRFKCAAIQRLNQFELFLVLLTLDGLVIGMQGALKSALLTKMERRFGLDSTTSSLIVSANDMVFLPSVLLVSYFGSLGHRPRLLALSCFGYGLAALLFALPYFLFGAMPLAVDDPSMANLQLGYACPASFTNGSTPAAAEDSGLVADAVTQARTALAFFMLSGFIEGISSAPFWNLGVAFIDDVTGDFSGVFIGLIIAARLLSPTLAYQLYGKVIVRLSETLLPTEPRQRASPFYIPAWWFGFVCVGTAALVISVPMALFPRKPHFNGEKYRAAVAGGDDEADGAERPGLLCRLVRRVNRKRAAAAQARRAAGRLSAATGRQPVEKAAATFRGFFDAFKRLLSNPVYVCLLLGNMFEFMEINCMIAYMPKFLEMHFRIGSGEASMLTGIAGPGANVIGILISSAIASQVNWRVPQLARYHAVVNTFGILAALIGFFFPCPPVSFVGGLPENSTFMPDCLAGGAPLRQSPFASGCACNSSSFKPLCIDGLNFYSPCAANCYLVRHAGTRALSGIEVTL
;
A
#
# COMPACT_ATOMS: atom_id res chain seq x y z
N SER A 1 37.55 -75.36 -37.69
CA SER A 1 36.86 -74.08 -37.89
C SER A 1 35.86 -73.94 -36.76
N THR A 2 36.14 -73.08 -35.78
CA THR A 2 35.30 -71.92 -35.42
C THR A 2 35.81 -71.40 -34.07
N ALA A 3 36.24 -70.14 -34.09
CA ALA A 3 36.70 -69.37 -32.96
C ALA A 3 35.55 -68.55 -32.34
N ASP A 4 35.69 -68.31 -31.03
CA ASP A 4 35.37 -67.14 -30.22
C ASP A 4 34.12 -66.27 -30.45
N GLU A 5 33.49 -66.04 -29.29
CA GLU A 5 32.50 -65.03 -28.82
C GLU A 5 32.84 -63.55 -29.18
N PRO A 6 31.98 -62.51 -28.93
CA PRO A 6 31.21 -62.32 -27.69
C PRO A 6 29.85 -61.54 -27.70
N ALA A 7 29.16 -61.69 -26.56
CA ALA A 7 28.44 -60.69 -25.75
C ALA A 7 27.10 -60.02 -26.17
N ASP A 8 26.16 -60.16 -25.22
CA ASP A 8 25.15 -59.22 -24.69
C ASP A 8 24.03 -58.65 -25.57
N LYS A 9 22.81 -59.14 -25.31
CA LYS A 9 21.55 -58.42 -25.49
C LYS A 9 20.66 -58.60 -24.26
N GLU A 10 20.66 -57.59 -23.37
CA GLU A 10 19.65 -57.44 -22.33
C GLU A 10 18.26 -57.17 -22.94
N GLY A 11 17.25 -57.84 -22.38
CA GLY A 11 15.86 -57.78 -22.82
C GLY A 11 15.21 -56.43 -22.53
N ALA A 12 14.65 -55.82 -23.57
CA ALA A 12 13.78 -54.65 -23.44
C ALA A 12 12.39 -55.08 -22.93
N THR A 13 12.21 -55.09 -21.61
CA THR A 13 10.87 -55.09 -20.98
C THR A 13 10.14 -53.81 -21.38
N THR A 14 9.17 -53.93 -22.28
CA THR A 14 8.28 -52.86 -22.70
C THR A 14 7.29 -52.56 -21.57
N VAL A 15 7.71 -51.72 -20.61
CA VAL A 15 6.80 -51.15 -19.62
C VAL A 15 5.89 -50.16 -20.34
N THR A 16 4.67 -50.60 -20.65
CA THR A 16 3.58 -49.71 -21.05
C THR A 16 3.22 -48.85 -19.84
N ILE A 17 3.90 -47.71 -19.72
CA ILE A 17 3.56 -46.68 -18.75
C ILE A 17 2.21 -46.10 -19.17
N ARG A 18 1.16 -46.58 -18.48
CA ARG A 18 -0.13 -45.92 -18.43
C ARG A 18 0.15 -44.48 -17.99
N ARG A 19 0.09 -43.53 -18.94
CA ARG A 19 0.01 -42.10 -18.61
C ARG A 19 -1.02 -42.00 -17.48
N PRO A 20 -0.75 -41.33 -16.36
CA PRO A 20 -1.84 -40.95 -15.48
C PRO A 20 -2.80 -40.18 -16.37
N SER A 21 -3.96 -40.78 -16.60
CA SER A 21 -5.12 -40.12 -17.13
C SER A 21 -5.15 -38.74 -16.49
N GLY A 22 -5.29 -37.70 -17.31
CA GLY A 22 -5.55 -36.35 -16.82
C GLY A 22 -6.53 -36.49 -15.67
N VAL A 23 -6.10 -36.00 -14.49
CA VAL A 23 -6.80 -36.19 -13.23
C VAL A 23 -8.28 -36.03 -13.50
N SER A 24 -9.00 -37.15 -13.36
CA SER A 24 -10.43 -37.18 -13.61
C SER A 24 -11.07 -36.00 -12.91
N SER A 25 -11.88 -35.25 -13.64
CA SER A 25 -12.80 -34.22 -13.14
C SER A 25 -13.82 -34.75 -12.09
N ASN A 26 -13.65 -35.98 -11.59
CA ASN A 26 -14.61 -36.74 -10.80
C ASN A 26 -14.27 -36.86 -9.31
N SER A 27 -13.35 -36.07 -8.76
CA SER A 27 -13.35 -35.89 -7.29
C SER A 27 -14.53 -34.98 -6.94
N PRO A 28 -15.48 -35.41 -6.08
CA PRO A 28 -16.66 -34.60 -5.80
C PRO A 28 -16.23 -33.23 -5.27
N PRO A 29 -16.81 -32.12 -5.77
CA PRO A 29 -16.46 -30.79 -5.28
C PRO A 29 -16.61 -30.76 -3.77
N GLY A 30 -15.59 -30.20 -3.09
CA GLY A 30 -15.64 -30.09 -1.64
C GLY A 30 -16.90 -29.30 -1.24
N ARG A 31 -17.58 -29.72 -0.18
CA ARG A 31 -18.80 -29.02 0.29
C ARG A 31 -18.42 -27.76 1.07
N CYS A 32 -19.04 -26.62 0.76
CA CYS A 32 -18.92 -25.39 1.55
C CYS A 32 -19.47 -25.59 2.96
N GLY A 33 -18.88 -24.93 3.95
CA GLY A 33 -19.37 -24.93 5.33
C GLY A 33 -18.27 -24.90 6.39
N PHE A 34 -18.69 -24.58 7.62
CA PHE A 34 -17.82 -24.58 8.78
C PHE A 34 -18.03 -25.85 9.59
N TRP A 35 -16.96 -26.62 9.79
CA TRP A 35 -16.97 -27.85 10.58
C TRP A 35 -18.07 -28.85 10.14
N ARG A 36 -19.14 -29.04 10.95
CA ARG A 36 -20.29 -29.92 10.65
C ARG A 36 -21.48 -29.21 9.96
N PHE A 37 -21.50 -27.89 9.88
CA PHE A 37 -22.59 -27.14 9.24
C PHE A 37 -22.38 -27.05 7.73
N LYS A 38 -23.04 -27.94 6.97
CA LYS A 38 -22.98 -28.03 5.50
C LYS A 38 -24.37 -28.04 4.90
N CYS A 39 -25.12 -26.95 5.08
CA CYS A 39 -26.50 -26.84 4.57
C CYS A 39 -26.54 -26.66 3.05
N ALA A 40 -27.64 -27.07 2.41
CA ALA A 40 -27.84 -26.98 0.96
C ALA A 40 -27.79 -25.54 0.44
N ALA A 41 -28.28 -24.57 1.22
CA ALA A 41 -28.23 -23.14 0.87
C ALA A 41 -26.79 -22.62 0.72
N ILE A 42 -25.87 -23.05 1.61
CA ILE A 42 -24.46 -22.63 1.61
C ILE A 42 -23.69 -23.26 0.42
N GLN A 43 -24.14 -24.40 -0.11
CA GLN A 43 -23.51 -25.02 -1.28
C GLN A 43 -23.65 -24.17 -2.54
N ARG A 44 -24.66 -23.28 -2.62
CA ARG A 44 -24.80 -22.34 -3.74
C ARG A 44 -23.62 -21.35 -3.82
N LEU A 45 -22.94 -21.10 -2.69
CA LEU A 45 -21.76 -20.23 -2.61
C LEU A 45 -20.47 -20.93 -3.07
N ASN A 46 -20.51 -22.24 -3.36
CA ASN A 46 -19.34 -23.01 -3.79
C ASN A 46 -18.98 -22.75 -5.26
N GLN A 47 -18.68 -21.51 -5.62
CA GLN A 47 -18.21 -21.15 -6.96
C GLN A 47 -16.89 -20.41 -6.86
N PHE A 48 -15.89 -20.82 -7.65
CA PHE A 48 -14.59 -20.18 -7.67
C PHE A 48 -14.67 -18.68 -8.02
N GLU A 49 -15.59 -18.28 -8.88
CA GLU A 49 -15.80 -16.87 -9.25
C GLU A 49 -16.21 -16.01 -8.05
N LEU A 50 -17.02 -16.54 -7.13
CA LEU A 50 -17.37 -15.83 -5.89
C LEU A 50 -16.16 -15.71 -4.96
N PHE A 51 -15.36 -16.78 -4.84
CA PHE A 51 -14.11 -16.74 -4.09
C PHE A 51 -13.16 -15.68 -4.65
N LEU A 52 -13.04 -15.60 -5.98
CA LEU A 52 -12.24 -14.59 -6.66
C LEU A 52 -12.73 -13.18 -6.34
N VAL A 53 -14.04 -12.93 -6.35
CA VAL A 53 -14.61 -11.63 -5.97
C VAL A 53 -14.26 -11.28 -4.52
N LEU A 54 -14.44 -12.21 -3.59
CA LEU A 54 -14.09 -11.99 -2.18
C LEU A 54 -12.59 -11.68 -2.01
N LEU A 55 -11.73 -12.42 -2.72
CA LEU A 55 -10.29 -12.18 -2.69
C LEU A 55 -9.90 -10.84 -3.34
N THR A 56 -10.59 -10.40 -4.40
CA THR A 56 -10.38 -9.05 -4.96
C THR A 56 -10.80 -7.95 -3.98
N LEU A 57 -11.92 -8.14 -3.25
CA LEU A 57 -12.38 -7.19 -2.24
C LEU A 57 -11.43 -7.13 -1.05
N ASP A 58 -10.89 -8.28 -0.61
CA ASP A 58 -9.85 -8.35 0.42
C ASP A 58 -8.60 -7.55 0.00
N GLY A 59 -8.12 -7.76 -1.24
CA GLY A 59 -7.03 -6.97 -1.79
C GLY A 59 -7.33 -5.45 -1.82
N LEU A 60 -8.55 -5.06 -2.19
CA LEU A 60 -8.97 -3.66 -2.18
C LEU A 60 -8.88 -3.05 -0.77
N VAL A 61 -9.42 -3.74 0.23
CA VAL A 61 -9.38 -3.30 1.64
C VAL A 61 -7.95 -3.17 2.13
N ILE A 62 -7.09 -4.15 1.84
CA ILE A 62 -5.67 -4.14 2.21
C ILE A 62 -4.96 -2.89 1.67
N GLY A 63 -5.17 -2.57 0.40
CA GLY A 63 -4.50 -1.41 -0.17
C GLY A 63 -5.09 -0.06 0.21
N MET A 64 -6.39 -0.02 0.49
CA MET A 64 -7.02 1.19 1.00
C MET A 64 -6.48 1.57 2.38
N GLN A 65 -6.31 0.60 3.27
CA GLN A 65 -5.77 0.86 4.62
C GLN A 65 -4.36 1.44 4.58
N GLY A 66 -3.46 0.89 3.75
CA GLY A 66 -2.11 1.43 3.57
C GLY A 66 -2.11 2.88 3.09
N ALA A 67 -2.90 3.19 2.06
CA ALA A 67 -3.00 4.55 1.52
C ALA A 67 -3.68 5.54 2.47
N LEU A 68 -4.65 5.09 3.28
CA LEU A 68 -5.26 5.91 4.33
C LEU A 68 -4.23 6.31 5.39
N LYS A 69 -3.34 5.40 5.81
CA LYS A 69 -2.23 5.73 6.72
C LYS A 69 -1.33 6.81 6.14
N SER A 70 -0.98 6.69 4.86
CA SER A 70 -0.14 7.67 4.15
C SER A 70 -0.82 9.05 4.02
N ALA A 71 -2.10 9.10 3.66
CA ALA A 71 -2.89 10.34 3.59
C ALA A 71 -3.03 11.07 4.94
N LEU A 72 -3.09 10.30 6.04
CA LEU A 72 -3.31 10.82 7.39
C LEU A 72 -2.01 11.07 8.15
N LEU A 73 -0.85 10.74 7.59
CA LEU A 73 0.43 10.75 8.29
C LEU A 73 0.74 12.11 8.92
N THR A 74 0.60 13.21 8.16
CA THR A 74 0.85 14.57 8.64
C THR A 74 -0.12 15.00 9.74
N LYS A 75 -1.36 14.50 9.69
CA LYS A 75 -2.39 14.78 10.71
C LYS A 75 -2.13 14.00 11.99
N MET A 76 -1.64 12.77 11.89
CA MET A 76 -1.23 11.96 13.04
C MET A 76 0.01 12.53 13.73
N GLU A 77 0.98 13.01 12.96
CA GLU A 77 2.14 13.76 13.48
C GLU A 77 1.68 14.95 14.32
N ARG A 78 0.71 15.72 13.83
CA ARG A 78 0.15 16.88 14.54
C ARG A 78 -0.72 16.48 15.75
N ARG A 79 -1.56 15.45 15.63
CA ARG A 79 -2.49 15.02 16.70
C ARG A 79 -1.76 14.57 17.96
N PHE A 80 -0.67 13.82 17.78
CA PHE A 80 0.07 13.16 18.86
C PHE A 80 1.46 13.78 19.11
N GLY A 81 1.81 14.87 18.41
CA GLY A 81 3.11 15.52 18.54
C GLY A 81 4.29 14.63 18.16
N LEU A 82 4.11 13.75 17.16
CA LEU A 82 5.13 12.79 16.75
C LEU A 82 6.18 13.42 15.85
N ASP A 83 7.45 13.06 16.06
CA ASP A 83 8.51 13.38 15.13
C ASP A 83 8.40 12.54 13.84
N SER A 84 8.95 13.04 12.74
CA SER A 84 8.95 12.33 11.44
C SER A 84 9.62 10.96 11.52
N THR A 85 10.61 10.79 12.41
CA THR A 85 11.25 9.49 12.66
C THR A 85 10.24 8.52 13.28
N THR A 86 9.50 8.94 14.31
CA THR A 86 8.50 8.09 14.98
C THR A 86 7.29 7.80 14.11
N SER A 87 6.83 8.75 13.30
CA SER A 87 5.72 8.54 12.37
C SER A 87 6.10 7.60 11.23
N SER A 88 7.34 7.68 10.73
CA SER A 88 7.87 6.71 9.75
C SER A 88 7.94 5.29 10.31
N LEU A 89 8.28 5.14 11.60
CA LEU A 89 8.29 3.83 12.28
C LEU A 89 6.90 3.17 12.28
N ILE A 90 5.84 3.96 12.48
CA ILE A 90 4.44 3.47 12.42
C ILE A 90 4.12 2.89 11.04
N VAL A 91 4.56 3.57 9.97
CA VAL A 91 4.33 3.10 8.59
C VAL A 91 5.14 1.83 8.32
N SER A 92 6.40 1.77 8.77
CA SER A 92 7.29 0.62 8.58
C SER A 92 6.99 -0.58 9.49
N ALA A 93 6.16 -0.43 10.53
CA ALA A 93 5.87 -1.50 11.49
C ALA A 93 5.31 -2.77 10.82
N ASN A 94 4.52 -2.63 9.75
CA ASN A 94 4.02 -3.76 8.96
C ASN A 94 5.17 -4.58 8.36
N ASP A 95 6.10 -3.90 7.69
CA ASP A 95 7.19 -4.54 6.94
C ASP A 95 8.15 -5.32 7.84
N MET A 96 8.37 -4.83 9.07
CA MET A 96 9.23 -5.48 10.07
C MET A 96 8.82 -6.93 10.36
N VAL A 97 7.51 -7.22 10.32
CA VAL A 97 6.96 -8.55 10.63
C VAL A 97 6.52 -9.30 9.37
N PHE A 98 6.18 -8.57 8.30
CA PHE A 98 5.86 -9.17 7.00
C PHE A 98 7.03 -10.02 6.46
N LEU A 99 8.25 -9.48 6.45
CA LEU A 99 9.42 -10.18 5.87
C LEU A 99 9.74 -11.55 6.51
N PRO A 100 9.79 -11.72 7.83
CA PRO A 100 9.99 -13.05 8.41
C PRO A 100 8.74 -13.95 8.28
N SER A 101 7.54 -13.38 8.34
CA SER A 101 6.29 -14.16 8.26
C SER A 101 6.03 -14.72 6.85
N VAL A 102 6.39 -13.98 5.79
CA VAL A 102 6.17 -14.38 4.38
C VAL A 102 6.85 -15.71 4.05
N LEU A 103 8.05 -15.95 4.60
CA LEU A 103 8.81 -17.19 4.41
C LEU A 103 8.12 -18.37 5.10
N LEU A 104 7.71 -18.18 6.36
CA LEU A 104 7.02 -19.22 7.14
C LEU A 104 5.64 -19.55 6.53
N VAL A 105 4.88 -18.53 6.15
CA VAL A 105 3.56 -18.69 5.52
C VAL A 105 3.67 -19.35 4.16
N SER A 106 4.71 -19.05 3.37
CA SER A 106 4.93 -19.73 2.08
C SER A 106 5.09 -21.25 2.25
N TYR A 107 5.86 -21.68 3.25
CA TYR A 107 6.08 -23.10 3.52
C TYR A 107 4.85 -23.75 4.17
N PHE A 108 4.47 -23.31 5.38
CA PHE A 108 3.41 -23.95 6.16
C PHE A 108 2.01 -23.70 5.58
N GLY A 109 1.78 -22.52 4.99
CA GLY A 109 0.50 -22.16 4.40
C GLY A 109 0.18 -22.98 3.14
N SER A 110 1.19 -23.45 2.41
CA SER A 110 1.00 -24.34 1.26
C SER A 110 0.41 -25.70 1.63
N LEU A 111 0.68 -26.17 2.85
CA LEU A 111 0.21 -27.45 3.42
C LEU A 111 -1.19 -27.35 4.04
N GLY A 112 -1.61 -26.13 4.38
CA GLY A 112 -2.86 -25.86 5.08
C GLY A 112 -4.10 -25.80 4.18
N HIS A 113 -5.25 -25.52 4.81
CA HIS A 113 -6.48 -25.24 4.08
C HIS A 113 -6.47 -23.79 3.55
N ARG A 114 -5.86 -23.57 2.38
CA ARG A 114 -5.56 -22.21 1.85
C ARG A 114 -6.73 -21.20 1.93
N PRO A 115 -7.98 -21.50 1.52
CA PRO A 115 -9.09 -20.54 1.66
C PRO A 115 -9.37 -20.07 3.10
N ARG A 116 -9.22 -20.96 4.10
CA ARG A 116 -9.44 -20.60 5.50
C ARG A 116 -8.28 -19.80 6.07
N LEU A 117 -7.07 -20.07 5.60
CA LEU A 117 -5.90 -19.28 5.99
C LEU A 117 -5.97 -17.87 5.41
N LEU A 118 -6.45 -17.72 4.17
CA LEU A 118 -6.78 -16.42 3.58
C LEU A 118 -7.91 -15.72 4.35
N ALA A 119 -8.95 -16.45 4.76
CA ALA A 119 -10.02 -15.86 5.56
C ALA A 119 -9.53 -15.38 6.93
N LEU A 120 -8.67 -16.16 7.59
CA LEU A 120 -8.03 -15.77 8.85
C LEU A 120 -7.14 -14.54 8.66
N SER A 121 -6.45 -14.44 7.52
CA SER A 121 -5.60 -13.31 7.20
C SER A 121 -6.44 -12.03 6.99
N CYS A 122 -7.53 -12.11 6.22
CA CYS A 122 -8.50 -11.03 6.07
C CYS A 122 -9.12 -10.58 7.41
N PHE A 123 -9.47 -11.54 8.28
CA PHE A 123 -9.97 -11.25 9.63
C PHE A 123 -8.94 -10.50 10.49
N GLY A 124 -7.69 -10.99 10.52
CA GLY A 124 -6.60 -10.35 11.26
C GLY A 124 -6.29 -8.95 10.74
N TYR A 125 -6.38 -8.76 9.42
CA TYR A 125 -6.24 -7.45 8.78
C TYR A 125 -7.34 -6.47 9.21
N GLY A 126 -8.59 -6.93 9.24
CA GLY A 126 -9.72 -6.14 9.75
C GLY A 126 -9.56 -5.75 11.22
N LEU A 127 -9.09 -6.67 12.06
CA LEU A 127 -8.79 -6.40 13.47
C LEU A 127 -7.66 -5.37 13.62
N ALA A 128 -6.60 -5.47 12.81
CA ALA A 128 -5.51 -4.49 12.80
C ALA A 128 -6.02 -3.08 12.46
N ALA A 129 -6.94 -2.95 11.50
CA ALA A 129 -7.55 -1.68 11.13
C ALA A 129 -8.33 -1.05 12.31
N LEU A 130 -9.16 -1.84 12.98
CA LEU A 130 -9.94 -1.39 14.14
C LEU A 130 -9.04 -1.01 15.31
N LEU A 131 -7.95 -1.76 15.52
CA LEU A 131 -6.95 -1.46 16.53
C LEU A 131 -6.22 -0.14 16.23
N PHE A 132 -5.98 0.16 14.96
CA PHE A 132 -5.42 1.45 14.54
C PHE A 132 -6.38 2.62 14.86
N ALA A 133 -7.70 2.40 14.76
CA ALA A 133 -8.71 3.40 15.11
C ALA A 133 -8.92 3.55 16.63
N LEU A 134 -8.53 2.56 17.43
CA LEU A 134 -8.82 2.46 18.86
C LEU A 134 -8.40 3.69 19.70
N PRO A 135 -7.25 4.34 19.47
CA PRO A 135 -6.85 5.50 20.28
C PRO A 135 -7.88 6.63 20.28
N TYR A 136 -8.62 6.83 19.19
CA TYR A 136 -9.71 7.81 19.17
C TYR A 136 -10.81 7.46 20.19
N PHE A 137 -11.22 6.20 20.26
CA PHE A 137 -12.29 5.77 21.16
C PHE A 137 -11.87 5.77 22.64
N LEU A 138 -10.57 5.69 22.91
CA LEU A 138 -10.02 5.77 24.26
C LEU A 138 -9.88 7.21 24.75
N PHE A 139 -9.48 8.13 23.87
CA PHE A 139 -9.10 9.49 24.27
C PHE A 139 -10.04 10.59 23.77
N GLY A 140 -10.94 10.28 22.85
CA GLY A 140 -11.88 11.21 22.25
C GLY A 140 -11.27 12.19 21.25
N ALA A 141 -12.14 13.06 20.73
CA ALA A 141 -11.77 14.16 19.86
C ALA A 141 -10.92 15.20 20.63
N MET A 142 -9.97 15.85 19.94
CA MET A 142 -9.33 17.01 20.52
C MET A 142 -10.37 18.14 20.70
N PRO A 143 -10.40 18.86 21.84
CA PRO A 143 -11.15 20.11 21.91
C PRO A 143 -10.67 21.04 20.79
N LEU A 144 -11.58 21.48 19.94
CA LEU A 144 -11.27 22.51 18.94
C LEU A 144 -10.84 23.77 19.70
N ALA A 145 -9.57 24.16 19.58
CA ALA A 145 -8.98 25.34 20.20
C ALA A 145 -9.51 26.64 19.54
N VAL A 146 -10.82 26.85 19.58
CA VAL A 146 -11.47 28.01 18.95
C VAL A 146 -11.71 29.14 19.95
N ASP A 147 -11.73 28.87 21.26
CA ASP A 147 -12.10 29.90 22.24
C ASP A 147 -10.98 30.36 23.19
N ASP A 148 -9.78 29.74 23.19
CA ASP A 148 -8.73 30.12 24.14
C ASP A 148 -7.28 30.00 23.57
N PRO A 149 -6.58 31.12 23.28
CA PRO A 149 -5.21 31.12 22.76
C PRO A 149 -4.16 30.63 23.77
N SER A 150 -4.53 30.53 25.05
CA SER A 150 -3.69 29.99 26.13
C SER A 150 -3.47 28.47 26.00
N MET A 151 -4.50 27.72 25.59
CA MET A 151 -4.48 26.26 25.45
C MET A 151 -3.71 25.77 24.20
N ALA A 152 -3.62 26.61 23.16
CA ALA A 152 -2.85 26.29 21.96
C ALA A 152 -1.34 26.19 22.23
N ASN A 153 -0.80 26.96 23.18
CA ASN A 153 0.61 26.93 23.54
C ASN A 153 0.97 25.73 24.43
N LEU A 154 0.01 25.27 25.24
CA LEU A 154 0.19 24.17 26.19
C LEU A 154 0.22 22.79 25.49
N GLN A 155 -0.58 22.61 24.43
CA GLN A 155 -0.74 21.33 23.74
C GLN A 155 0.41 20.95 22.78
N LEU A 156 1.30 21.88 22.45
CA LEU A 156 2.43 21.61 21.55
C LEU A 156 3.78 21.41 22.28
N GLY A 157 3.77 21.39 23.63
CA GLY A 157 5.00 21.37 24.42
C GLY A 157 5.88 22.62 24.17
N TYR A 158 5.26 23.75 23.80
CA TYR A 158 5.94 25.02 23.52
C TYR A 158 5.99 25.95 24.74
N ALA A 159 6.09 25.40 25.94
CA ALA A 159 6.65 26.16 27.03
C ALA A 159 8.16 26.25 26.81
N CYS A 160 8.66 27.38 26.30
CA CYS A 160 9.96 27.83 26.78
C CYS A 160 9.82 27.95 28.30
N PRO A 161 10.70 27.38 29.14
CA PRO A 161 10.67 27.72 30.54
C PRO A 161 10.78 29.24 30.63
N ALA A 162 9.77 29.87 31.22
CA ALA A 162 9.79 31.28 31.55
C ALA A 162 10.81 31.51 32.67
N SER A 163 12.08 31.23 32.42
CA SER A 163 13.16 31.73 33.26
C SER A 163 13.42 33.17 32.86
N PHE A 164 12.54 34.06 33.32
CA PHE A 164 12.88 35.41 33.76
C PHE A 164 11.64 36.08 34.40
N THR A 165 11.18 35.58 35.53
CA THR A 165 10.68 36.45 36.60
C THR A 165 11.07 35.83 37.94
N ASN A 166 11.86 36.56 38.72
CA ASN A 166 12.03 36.30 40.14
C ASN A 166 10.66 36.49 40.80
N GLY A 167 9.96 35.40 41.08
CA GLY A 167 8.64 35.45 41.71
C GLY A 167 8.04 34.06 41.84
N SER A 168 8.12 33.50 43.04
CA SER A 168 7.43 32.27 43.43
C SER A 168 5.92 32.41 43.25
N THR A 169 5.35 31.80 42.21
CA THR A 169 3.90 31.54 42.10
C THR A 169 3.64 30.05 41.83
N PRO A 170 2.60 29.44 42.44
CA PRO A 170 2.32 28.00 42.42
C PRO A 170 1.66 27.46 41.13
N ALA A 171 1.70 28.19 40.02
CA ALA A 171 1.03 27.80 38.76
C ALA A 171 1.74 26.68 37.96
N ALA A 172 2.96 26.29 38.34
CA ALA A 172 3.74 25.27 37.62
C ALA A 172 3.28 23.81 37.88
N ALA A 173 2.46 23.57 38.91
CA ALA A 173 2.05 22.21 39.31
C ALA A 173 0.88 21.66 38.48
N GLU A 174 -0.10 22.50 38.09
CA GLU A 174 -1.25 22.07 37.27
C GLU A 174 -0.85 21.80 35.80
N ASP A 175 0.03 22.63 35.23
CA ASP A 175 0.56 22.43 33.87
C ASP A 175 1.39 21.14 33.73
N SER A 176 2.04 20.69 34.81
CA SER A 176 2.83 19.46 34.81
C SER A 176 1.97 18.20 34.68
N GLY A 177 0.74 18.22 35.21
CA GLY A 177 -0.20 17.11 35.11
C GLY A 177 -0.78 16.95 33.70
N LEU A 178 -1.19 18.06 33.08
CA LEU A 178 -1.78 18.05 31.73
C LEU A 178 -0.78 17.60 30.65
N VAL A 179 0.49 18.03 30.78
CA VAL A 179 1.58 17.60 29.88
C VAL A 179 1.90 16.11 30.07
N ALA A 180 1.90 15.61 31.32
CA ALA A 180 2.12 14.19 31.59
C ALA A 180 1.02 13.29 30.99
N ASP A 181 -0.24 13.75 31.05
CA ASP A 181 -1.38 13.05 30.44
C ASP A 181 -1.28 13.02 28.92
N ALA A 182 -0.92 14.14 28.28
CA ALA A 182 -0.73 14.22 26.83
C ALA A 182 0.42 13.32 26.34
N VAL A 183 1.54 13.28 27.07
CA VAL A 183 2.67 12.39 26.75
C VAL A 183 2.28 10.92 26.90
N THR A 184 1.53 10.58 27.94
CA THR A 184 1.02 9.22 28.18
C THR A 184 0.04 8.80 27.09
N GLN A 185 -0.87 9.70 26.68
CA GLN A 185 -1.78 9.50 25.56
C GLN A 185 -1.03 9.19 24.26
N ALA A 186 -0.02 10.00 23.91
CA ALA A 186 0.77 9.82 22.69
C ALA A 186 1.53 8.48 22.69
N ARG A 187 2.14 8.09 23.82
CA ARG A 187 2.84 6.80 23.96
C ARG A 187 1.89 5.61 23.83
N THR A 188 0.73 5.67 24.48
CA THR A 188 -0.28 4.60 24.40
C THR A 188 -0.84 4.49 22.98
N ALA A 189 -1.12 5.62 22.32
CA ALA A 189 -1.55 5.63 20.92
C ALA A 189 -0.50 5.01 19.99
N LEU A 190 0.78 5.38 20.16
CA LEU A 190 1.89 4.80 19.40
C LEU A 190 2.00 3.28 19.61
N ALA A 191 1.82 2.79 20.84
CA ALA A 191 1.80 1.35 21.11
C ALA A 191 0.68 0.63 20.33
N PHE A 192 -0.53 1.21 20.27
CA PHE A 192 -1.62 0.66 19.46
C PHE A 192 -1.32 0.70 17.96
N PHE A 193 -0.73 1.79 17.45
CA PHE A 193 -0.34 1.88 16.04
C PHE A 193 0.71 0.84 15.66
N MET A 194 1.71 0.64 16.51
CA MET A 194 2.76 -0.38 16.31
C MET A 194 2.17 -1.80 16.37
N LEU A 195 1.33 -2.09 17.37
CA LEU A 195 0.67 -3.39 17.50
C LEU A 195 -0.24 -3.70 16.31
N SER A 196 -1.00 -2.70 15.85
CA SER A 196 -1.78 -2.79 14.62
C SER A 196 -0.88 -3.11 13.42
N GLY A 197 0.22 -2.39 13.24
CA GLY A 197 1.19 -2.65 12.18
C GLY A 197 1.73 -4.08 12.19
N PHE A 198 2.08 -4.61 13.36
CA PHE A 198 2.57 -5.99 13.49
C PHE A 198 1.52 -7.03 13.12
N ILE A 199 0.27 -6.87 13.58
CA ILE A 199 -0.84 -7.77 13.21
C ILE A 199 -1.07 -7.69 11.70
N GLU A 200 -1.03 -6.48 11.13
CA GLU A 200 -1.18 -6.25 9.70
C GLU A 200 -0.10 -6.97 8.88
N GLY A 201 1.17 -6.92 9.32
CA GLY A 201 2.29 -7.59 8.65
C GLY A 201 2.16 -9.11 8.62
N ILE A 202 1.72 -9.73 9.71
CA ILE A 202 1.46 -11.19 9.74
C ILE A 202 0.28 -11.54 8.84
N SER A 203 -0.76 -10.69 8.84
CA SER A 203 -2.02 -10.93 8.15
C SER A 203 -1.94 -10.68 6.64
N SER A 204 -0.98 -9.88 6.15
CA SER A 204 -0.85 -9.60 4.72
C SER A 204 -0.08 -10.69 3.95
N ALA A 205 0.77 -11.48 4.63
CA ALA A 205 1.59 -12.53 4.01
C ALA A 205 0.81 -13.62 3.26
N PRO A 206 -0.29 -14.21 3.80
CA PRO A 206 -1.06 -15.24 3.10
C PRO A 206 -1.66 -14.79 1.78
N PHE A 207 -2.10 -13.53 1.70
CA PHE A 207 -2.74 -12.97 0.51
C PHE A 207 -1.81 -13.07 -0.72
N TRP A 208 -0.58 -12.57 -0.59
CA TRP A 208 0.37 -12.50 -1.69
C TRP A 208 0.89 -13.87 -2.13
N ASN A 209 1.16 -14.76 -1.17
CA ASN A 209 1.76 -16.04 -1.49
C ASN A 209 0.71 -17.09 -1.84
N LEU A 210 -0.28 -17.26 -0.96
CA LEU A 210 -1.24 -18.34 -1.07
C LEU A 210 -2.40 -17.98 -1.99
N GLY A 211 -2.80 -16.71 -2.05
CA GLY A 211 -3.87 -16.26 -2.93
C GLY A 211 -3.55 -16.49 -4.40
N VAL A 212 -2.39 -16.01 -4.85
CA VAL A 212 -1.92 -16.19 -6.23
C VAL A 212 -1.70 -17.67 -6.55
N ALA A 213 -1.01 -18.40 -5.68
CA ALA A 213 -0.77 -19.84 -5.87
C ALA A 213 -2.07 -20.65 -5.89
N PHE A 214 -3.07 -20.28 -5.09
CA PHE A 214 -4.36 -20.95 -5.08
C PHE A 214 -5.15 -20.74 -6.38
N ILE A 215 -5.12 -19.54 -6.94
CA ILE A 215 -5.74 -19.26 -8.24
C ILE A 215 -5.08 -20.08 -9.34
N ASP A 216 -3.74 -20.12 -9.34
CA ASP A 216 -2.98 -20.91 -10.30
C ASP A 216 -3.36 -22.40 -10.23
N ASP A 217 -3.39 -22.96 -9.02
CA ASP A 217 -3.75 -24.37 -8.79
C ASP A 217 -5.19 -24.72 -9.20
N VAL A 218 -6.15 -23.79 -9.03
CA VAL A 218 -7.56 -24.05 -9.35
C VAL A 218 -7.87 -23.85 -10.83
N THR A 219 -7.27 -22.84 -11.46
CA THR A 219 -7.65 -22.39 -12.81
C THR A 219 -6.74 -22.91 -13.91
N GLY A 220 -5.54 -23.38 -13.57
CA GLY A 220 -4.58 -23.96 -14.50
C GLY A 220 -4.21 -22.99 -15.63
N ASP A 221 -4.44 -23.39 -16.87
CA ASP A 221 -4.05 -22.63 -18.07
C ASP A 221 -4.62 -21.20 -18.13
N PHE A 222 -5.71 -20.93 -17.41
CA PHE A 222 -6.38 -19.63 -17.40
C PHE A 222 -5.91 -18.69 -16.27
N SER A 223 -5.00 -19.13 -15.41
CA SER A 223 -4.60 -18.42 -14.18
C SER A 223 -4.14 -16.99 -14.39
N GLY A 224 -3.39 -16.74 -15.47
CA GLY A 224 -2.86 -15.41 -15.77
C GLY A 224 -3.94 -14.32 -15.89
N VAL A 225 -5.15 -14.64 -16.36
CA VAL A 225 -6.26 -13.67 -16.45
C VAL A 225 -6.80 -13.34 -15.05
N PHE A 226 -6.99 -14.37 -14.22
CA PHE A 226 -7.52 -14.22 -12.87
C PHE A 226 -6.54 -13.53 -11.92
N ILE A 227 -5.26 -13.89 -11.99
CA ILE A 227 -4.18 -13.23 -11.24
C ILE A 227 -4.06 -11.76 -11.67
N GLY A 228 -4.10 -11.48 -12.97
CA GLY A 228 -4.07 -10.11 -13.50
C GLY A 228 -5.24 -9.26 -13.02
N LEU A 229 -6.45 -9.83 -12.91
CA LEU A 229 -7.61 -9.13 -12.38
C LEU A 229 -7.43 -8.71 -10.92
N ILE A 230 -6.88 -9.59 -10.08
CA ILE A 230 -6.60 -9.27 -8.67
C ILE A 230 -5.54 -8.18 -8.55
N ILE A 231 -4.45 -8.30 -9.30
CA ILE A 231 -3.37 -7.30 -9.26
C ILE A 231 -3.89 -5.93 -9.70
N ALA A 232 -4.69 -5.87 -10.78
CA ALA A 232 -5.29 -4.63 -11.25
C ALA A 232 -6.25 -4.01 -10.22
N ALA A 233 -7.13 -4.81 -9.62
CA ALA A 233 -8.03 -4.34 -8.55
C ALA A 233 -7.24 -3.81 -7.35
N ARG A 234 -6.16 -4.50 -6.95
CA ARG A 234 -5.30 -4.09 -5.85
C ARG A 234 -4.57 -2.78 -6.15
N LEU A 235 -4.16 -2.52 -7.38
CA LEU A 235 -3.50 -1.25 -7.75
C LEU A 235 -4.46 -0.06 -7.81
N LEU A 236 -5.75 -0.31 -8.05
CA LEU A 236 -6.79 0.72 -7.98
C LEU A 236 -7.10 1.14 -6.52
N SER A 237 -6.83 0.27 -5.55
CA SER A 237 -7.17 0.52 -4.14
C SER A 237 -6.59 1.79 -3.52
N PRO A 238 -5.30 2.19 -3.73
CA PRO A 238 -4.78 3.40 -3.12
C PRO A 238 -5.45 4.65 -3.70
N THR A 239 -5.78 4.64 -5.00
CA THR A 239 -6.56 5.71 -5.64
C THR A 239 -7.90 5.86 -4.95
N LEU A 240 -8.63 4.77 -4.72
CA LEU A 240 -9.94 4.81 -4.04
C LEU A 240 -9.83 5.37 -2.61
N ALA A 241 -8.82 4.96 -1.85
CA ALA A 241 -8.58 5.49 -0.51
C ALA A 241 -8.26 6.99 -0.50
N TYR A 242 -7.39 7.46 -1.40
CA TYR A 242 -7.07 8.88 -1.52
C TYR A 242 -8.27 9.73 -1.94
N GLN A 243 -9.12 9.20 -2.82
CA GLN A 243 -10.36 9.85 -3.19
C GLN A 243 -11.37 9.88 -2.04
N LEU A 244 -11.50 8.78 -1.29
CA LEU A 244 -12.34 8.71 -0.09
C LEU A 244 -11.88 9.74 0.96
N TYR A 245 -10.56 9.84 1.19
CA TYR A 245 -10.01 10.82 2.12
C TYR A 245 -10.30 12.26 1.69
N GLY A 246 -9.93 12.63 0.46
CA GLY A 246 -10.06 14.01 0.00
C GLY A 246 -11.50 14.48 -0.23
N LYS A 247 -12.44 13.59 -0.56
CA LYS A 247 -13.85 13.96 -0.79
C LYS A 247 -14.72 13.83 0.45
N VAL A 248 -14.43 12.90 1.35
CA VAL A 248 -15.31 12.59 2.49
C VAL A 248 -14.62 12.90 3.81
N ILE A 249 -13.53 12.19 4.13
CA ILE A 249 -12.93 12.23 5.48
C ILE A 249 -12.46 13.63 5.84
N VAL A 250 -11.83 14.36 4.92
CA VAL A 250 -11.34 15.72 5.19
C VAL A 250 -12.45 16.71 5.53
N ARG A 251 -13.70 16.44 5.15
CA ARG A 251 -14.87 17.32 5.39
C ARG A 251 -15.60 17.04 6.69
N LEU A 252 -15.19 15.99 7.39
CA LEU A 252 -15.76 15.56 8.66
C LEU A 252 -14.76 15.90 9.77
N SER A 253 -15.23 16.59 10.81
CA SER A 253 -14.47 16.78 12.05
C SER A 253 -14.21 15.44 12.74
N GLU A 254 -13.34 15.41 13.74
CA GLU A 254 -13.13 14.22 14.59
C GLU A 254 -14.45 13.66 15.18
N THR A 255 -15.48 14.50 15.35
CA THR A 255 -16.82 14.14 15.85
C THR A 255 -17.85 13.85 14.75
N LEU A 256 -17.43 13.73 13.49
CA LEU A 256 -18.27 13.49 12.31
C LEU A 256 -19.25 14.63 11.97
N LEU A 257 -18.97 15.84 12.44
CA LEU A 257 -19.74 17.02 12.05
C LEU A 257 -19.18 17.60 10.73
N PRO A 258 -20.05 18.07 9.81
CA PRO A 258 -19.60 18.78 8.62
C PRO A 258 -18.81 20.04 8.99
N THR A 259 -17.69 20.29 8.29
CA THR A 259 -16.81 21.44 8.58
C THR A 259 -16.76 22.47 7.47
N GLU A 260 -16.81 23.74 7.89
CA GLU A 260 -16.73 24.89 6.98
C GLU A 260 -15.35 24.95 6.30
N PRO A 261 -15.25 25.48 5.05
CA PRO A 261 -13.98 25.62 4.34
C PRO A 261 -12.91 26.36 5.15
N ARG A 262 -13.30 27.39 5.90
CA ARG A 262 -12.39 28.19 6.75
C ARG A 262 -11.75 27.35 7.86
N GLN A 263 -12.50 26.45 8.48
CA GLN A 263 -11.97 25.55 9.50
C GLN A 263 -10.99 24.55 8.90
N ARG A 264 -11.28 24.02 7.70
CA ARG A 264 -10.41 23.08 6.98
C ARG A 264 -9.07 23.68 6.53
N ALA A 265 -9.05 25.00 6.30
CA ALA A 265 -7.83 25.73 5.97
C ALA A 265 -6.89 25.91 7.18
N SER A 266 -7.39 25.73 8.42
CA SER A 266 -6.56 25.85 9.61
C SER A 266 -5.47 24.76 9.63
N PRO A 267 -4.20 25.11 9.91
CA PRO A 267 -3.13 24.12 10.04
C PRO A 267 -3.36 23.15 11.20
N PHE A 268 -4.18 23.52 12.18
CA PHE A 268 -4.52 22.70 13.34
C PHE A 268 -5.73 21.78 13.11
N TYR A 269 -6.37 21.86 11.94
CA TYR A 269 -7.52 21.02 11.64
C TYR A 269 -7.14 19.55 11.47
N ILE A 270 -7.79 18.71 12.26
CA ILE A 270 -7.66 17.26 12.24
C ILE A 270 -9.01 16.68 11.79
N PRO A 271 -9.05 15.95 10.66
CA PRO A 271 -10.28 15.33 10.18
C PRO A 271 -10.62 14.05 10.97
N ALA A 272 -11.75 13.42 10.64
CA ALA A 272 -12.16 12.10 11.16
C ALA A 272 -11.20 10.95 10.78
N TRP A 273 -9.96 11.00 11.25
CA TRP A 273 -8.87 10.12 10.86
C TRP A 273 -9.15 8.63 11.14
N TRP A 274 -9.92 8.34 12.19
CA TRP A 274 -10.29 6.98 12.59
C TRP A 274 -11.38 6.37 11.70
N PHE A 275 -12.23 7.20 11.08
CA PHE A 275 -13.43 6.76 10.36
C PHE A 275 -13.10 5.84 9.18
N GLY A 276 -12.08 6.19 8.40
CA GLY A 276 -11.62 5.37 7.28
C GLY A 276 -11.22 3.96 7.72
N PHE A 277 -10.51 3.85 8.85
CA PHE A 277 -10.05 2.58 9.41
C PHE A 277 -11.20 1.71 9.93
N VAL A 278 -12.24 2.32 10.52
CA VAL A 278 -13.45 1.60 10.92
C VAL A 278 -14.19 1.04 9.70
N CYS A 279 -14.36 1.84 8.64
CA CYS A 279 -15.01 1.41 7.41
C CYS A 279 -14.27 0.24 6.73
N VAL A 280 -12.95 0.35 6.54
CA VAL A 280 -12.17 -0.73 5.90
C VAL A 280 -12.04 -1.95 6.80
N GLY A 281 -11.90 -1.76 8.12
CA GLY A 281 -11.82 -2.86 9.09
C GLY A 281 -13.10 -3.68 9.16
N THR A 282 -14.25 -3.02 9.26
CA THR A 282 -15.56 -3.69 9.24
C THR A 282 -15.81 -4.39 7.90
N ALA A 283 -15.46 -3.78 6.77
CA ALA A 283 -15.54 -4.44 5.47
C ALA A 283 -14.70 -5.71 5.41
N ALA A 284 -13.46 -5.70 5.91
CA ALA A 284 -12.61 -6.89 5.98
C ALA A 284 -13.25 -8.00 6.82
N LEU A 285 -13.78 -7.68 8.01
CA LEU A 285 -14.47 -8.65 8.87
C LEU A 285 -15.70 -9.26 8.20
N VAL A 286 -16.45 -8.46 7.44
CA VAL A 286 -17.61 -8.95 6.67
C VAL A 286 -17.16 -9.87 5.52
N ILE A 287 -16.05 -9.55 4.84
CA ILE A 287 -15.49 -10.37 3.75
C ILE A 287 -14.90 -11.69 4.28
N SER A 288 -14.30 -11.68 5.47
CA SER A 288 -13.64 -12.87 6.02
C SER A 288 -14.61 -14.01 6.32
N VAL A 289 -15.85 -13.70 6.72
CA VAL A 289 -16.89 -14.70 7.06
C VAL A 289 -17.24 -15.61 5.87
N PRO A 290 -17.74 -15.11 4.73
CA PRO A 290 -18.05 -15.96 3.57
C PRO A 290 -16.79 -16.62 3.00
N MET A 291 -15.63 -15.95 3.07
CA MET A 291 -14.36 -16.53 2.59
C MET A 291 -13.96 -17.78 3.39
N ALA A 292 -14.25 -17.82 4.70
CA ALA A 292 -13.96 -18.97 5.57
C ALA A 292 -14.83 -20.23 5.26
N LEU A 293 -15.97 -20.05 4.59
CA LEU A 293 -16.90 -21.13 4.28
C LEU A 293 -16.45 -21.98 3.07
N PHE A 294 -15.50 -21.49 2.28
CA PHE A 294 -15.05 -22.17 1.08
C PHE A 294 -14.31 -23.49 1.39
N PRO A 295 -14.52 -24.56 0.59
CA PRO A 295 -13.81 -25.82 0.71
C PRO A 295 -12.37 -25.69 0.20
N ARG A 296 -11.52 -26.69 0.48
CA ARG A 296 -10.12 -26.74 -0.02
C ARG A 296 -10.02 -26.59 -1.54
N LYS A 297 -11.02 -27.09 -2.26
CA LYS A 297 -11.12 -27.02 -3.73
C LYS A 297 -12.53 -26.55 -4.08
N PRO A 298 -12.70 -25.26 -4.40
CA PRO A 298 -13.97 -24.74 -4.87
C PRO A 298 -14.31 -25.33 -6.23
N HIS A 299 -15.59 -25.40 -6.55
CA HIS A 299 -16.01 -25.79 -7.88
C HIS A 299 -15.61 -24.71 -8.89
N PHE A 300 -14.84 -25.11 -9.89
CA PHE A 300 -14.43 -24.26 -11.01
C PHE A 300 -14.92 -24.90 -12.31
N ASN A 301 -15.78 -24.19 -13.04
CA ASN A 301 -16.31 -24.67 -14.32
C ASN A 301 -15.30 -24.41 -15.45
N GLY A 302 -14.20 -25.15 -15.46
CA GLY A 302 -13.15 -25.03 -16.48
C GLY A 302 -13.64 -25.35 -17.90
N GLU A 303 -14.65 -26.22 -18.04
CA GLU A 303 -15.25 -26.57 -19.33
C GLU A 303 -15.93 -25.38 -19.98
N LYS A 304 -16.66 -24.55 -19.21
CA LYS A 304 -17.24 -23.28 -19.68
C LYS A 304 -16.18 -22.39 -20.34
N TYR A 305 -15.01 -22.24 -19.72
CA TYR A 305 -13.93 -21.39 -20.25
C TYR A 305 -13.24 -22.02 -21.45
N ARG A 306 -13.03 -23.34 -21.46
CA ARG A 306 -12.50 -24.07 -22.62
C ARG A 306 -13.44 -23.98 -23.82
N ALA A 307 -14.74 -24.19 -23.61
CA ALA A 307 -15.76 -24.04 -24.63
C ALA A 307 -15.81 -22.60 -25.16
N ALA A 308 -15.69 -21.59 -24.29
CA ALA A 308 -15.63 -20.19 -24.72
C ALA A 308 -14.40 -19.86 -25.58
N VAL A 309 -13.25 -20.51 -25.33
CA VAL A 309 -12.02 -20.33 -26.14
C VAL A 309 -12.10 -21.09 -27.46
N ALA A 310 -12.67 -22.31 -27.44
CA ALA A 310 -12.79 -23.20 -28.59
C ALA A 310 -13.93 -22.83 -29.55
N GLY A 311 -15.06 -22.34 -29.03
CA GLY A 311 -16.22 -21.95 -29.83
C GLY A 311 -15.85 -20.82 -30.78
N GLY A 312 -16.20 -20.98 -32.07
CA GLY A 312 -16.03 -19.99 -33.15
C GLY A 312 -16.81 -18.70 -32.90
N ASP A 313 -16.76 -17.76 -33.85
CA ASP A 313 -17.54 -16.52 -33.78
C ASP A 313 -19.03 -16.75 -34.11
N ASP A 314 -19.45 -18.01 -34.25
CA ASP A 314 -20.84 -18.41 -34.45
C ASP A 314 -21.66 -18.16 -33.17
N GLU A 315 -22.25 -16.97 -33.08
CA GLU A 315 -23.41 -16.72 -32.24
C GLU A 315 -24.52 -17.68 -32.66
N ALA A 316 -24.69 -18.78 -31.92
CA ALA A 316 -25.93 -19.52 -31.97
C ALA A 316 -27.03 -18.62 -31.40
N ASP A 317 -27.93 -18.14 -32.27
CA ASP A 317 -29.17 -17.44 -31.94
C ASP A 317 -29.93 -18.23 -30.86
N GLY A 318 -29.78 -17.82 -29.59
CA GLY A 318 -30.44 -18.46 -28.44
C GLY A 318 -29.54 -18.76 -27.24
N ALA A 319 -28.21 -18.64 -27.35
CA ALA A 319 -27.32 -18.82 -26.20
C ALA A 319 -27.24 -17.53 -25.34
N GLU A 320 -27.42 -17.68 -24.03
CA GLU A 320 -27.27 -16.60 -23.04
C GLU A 320 -25.91 -15.88 -23.24
N ARG A 321 -25.92 -14.56 -23.43
CA ARG A 321 -24.72 -13.78 -23.80
C ARG A 321 -23.57 -14.10 -22.82
N PRO A 322 -22.38 -14.49 -23.32
CA PRO A 322 -21.28 -14.84 -22.44
C PRO A 322 -20.92 -13.65 -21.54
N GLY A 323 -20.81 -13.91 -20.23
CA GLY A 323 -20.44 -12.91 -19.25
C GLY A 323 -19.09 -12.25 -19.56
N LEU A 324 -18.85 -11.05 -19.02
CA LEU A 324 -17.66 -10.23 -19.26
C LEU A 324 -16.36 -11.03 -19.08
N LEU A 325 -16.29 -11.83 -18.00
CA LEU A 325 -15.14 -12.67 -17.66
C LEU A 325 -14.85 -13.73 -18.74
N CYS A 326 -15.87 -14.39 -19.28
CA CYS A 326 -15.70 -15.37 -20.36
C CYS A 326 -15.19 -14.70 -21.64
N ARG A 327 -15.67 -13.49 -21.96
CA ARG A 327 -15.16 -12.72 -23.11
C ARG A 327 -13.69 -12.34 -22.93
N LEU A 328 -13.30 -11.92 -21.73
CA LEU A 328 -11.92 -11.58 -21.41
C LEU A 328 -11.00 -12.80 -21.52
N VAL A 329 -11.39 -13.92 -20.91
CA VAL A 329 -10.64 -15.19 -20.98
C VAL A 329 -10.50 -15.66 -22.44
N ARG A 330 -11.58 -15.61 -23.23
CA ARG A 330 -11.58 -15.94 -24.68
C ARG A 330 -10.57 -15.07 -25.44
N ARG A 331 -10.64 -13.75 -25.30
CA ARG A 331 -9.78 -12.80 -26.02
C ARG A 331 -8.30 -13.02 -25.70
N VAL A 332 -7.95 -13.12 -24.42
CA VAL A 332 -6.54 -13.27 -24.00
C VAL A 332 -5.97 -14.62 -24.43
N ASN A 333 -6.73 -15.71 -24.27
CA ASN A 333 -6.23 -17.05 -24.56
C ASN A 333 -6.20 -17.38 -26.05
N ARG A 334 -7.13 -16.87 -26.88
CA ARG A 334 -7.06 -17.03 -28.34
C ARG A 334 -5.80 -16.40 -28.92
N LYS A 335 -5.44 -15.18 -28.48
CA LYS A 335 -4.19 -14.52 -28.91
C LYS A 335 -2.96 -15.33 -28.51
N ARG A 336 -2.93 -15.86 -27.28
CA ARG A 336 -1.86 -16.76 -26.82
C ARG A 336 -1.79 -18.07 -27.62
N ALA A 337 -2.94 -18.67 -27.96
CA ALA A 337 -2.99 -19.89 -28.75
C ALA A 337 -2.47 -19.67 -30.18
N ALA A 338 -2.87 -18.57 -30.85
CA ALA A 338 -2.36 -18.18 -32.15
C ALA A 338 -0.83 -17.91 -32.12
N ALA A 339 -0.37 -17.21 -31.08
CA ALA A 339 1.06 -16.97 -30.83
C ALA A 339 1.86 -18.27 -30.62
N ALA A 340 1.33 -19.20 -29.83
CA ALA A 340 1.96 -20.49 -29.55
C ALA A 340 2.00 -21.39 -30.79
N GLN A 341 0.93 -21.39 -31.59
CA GLN A 341 0.90 -22.11 -32.87
C GLN A 341 1.91 -21.53 -33.87
N ALA A 342 2.01 -20.19 -33.97
CA ALA A 342 3.03 -19.53 -34.79
C ALA A 342 4.46 -19.89 -34.34
N ARG A 343 4.71 -20.00 -33.03
CA ARG A 343 6.01 -20.45 -32.49
C ARG A 343 6.31 -21.91 -32.78
N ARG A 344 5.30 -22.80 -32.73
CA ARG A 344 5.46 -24.22 -33.10
C ARG A 344 5.69 -24.40 -34.60
N ALA A 345 5.09 -23.55 -35.43
CA ALA A 345 5.33 -23.51 -36.87
C ALA A 345 6.73 -22.96 -37.21
N ALA A 346 7.21 -21.94 -36.48
CA ALA A 346 8.53 -21.34 -36.67
C ALA A 346 9.69 -22.12 -36.00
N GLY A 347 9.38 -23.02 -35.05
CA GLY A 347 10.35 -23.76 -34.25
C GLY A 347 10.19 -25.26 -34.38
N ARG A 348 10.51 -25.82 -35.56
CA ARG A 348 10.67 -27.27 -35.76
C ARG A 348 12.11 -27.78 -35.52
N LEU A 349 12.95 -27.01 -34.82
CA LEU A 349 14.25 -27.47 -34.35
C LEU A 349 14.52 -27.01 -32.92
N SER A 350 13.96 -27.74 -31.95
CA SER A 350 14.55 -28.03 -30.63
C SER A 350 13.44 -28.60 -29.75
N ALA A 351 13.03 -29.83 -30.05
CA ALA A 351 12.22 -30.65 -29.18
C ALA A 351 13.15 -31.60 -28.42
N ALA A 352 13.97 -31.07 -27.52
CA ALA A 352 14.72 -31.88 -26.55
C ALA A 352 15.24 -30.99 -25.42
N THR A 353 14.33 -30.51 -24.56
CA THR A 353 14.72 -30.28 -23.17
C THR A 353 13.53 -30.73 -22.36
N GLY A 354 13.62 -31.99 -21.91
CA GLY A 354 12.65 -32.55 -21.00
C GLY A 354 12.50 -31.61 -19.81
N ARG A 355 11.32 -31.01 -19.68
CA ARG A 355 10.82 -30.65 -18.36
C ARG A 355 10.78 -31.96 -17.59
N GLN A 356 11.81 -32.24 -16.81
CA GLN A 356 11.63 -33.14 -15.69
C GLN A 356 10.43 -32.60 -14.92
N PRO A 357 9.44 -33.45 -14.58
CA PRO A 357 8.48 -33.07 -13.57
C PRO A 357 9.34 -32.62 -12.39
N VAL A 358 9.08 -31.43 -11.85
CA VAL A 358 9.61 -31.09 -10.54
C VAL A 358 9.04 -32.18 -9.65
N GLU A 359 9.87 -33.19 -9.40
CA GLU A 359 9.65 -34.21 -8.40
C GLU A 359 9.19 -33.46 -7.16
N LYS A 360 8.28 -34.05 -6.39
CA LYS A 360 7.89 -33.54 -5.07
C LYS A 360 9.14 -33.51 -4.19
N ALA A 361 10.00 -32.53 -4.42
CA ALA A 361 11.35 -32.45 -3.92
C ALA A 361 11.21 -32.02 -2.48
N ALA A 362 11.07 -33.07 -1.67
CA ALA A 362 11.09 -33.14 -0.24
C ALA A 362 10.18 -32.12 0.45
N ALA A 363 9.14 -32.65 1.08
CA ALA A 363 8.46 -32.04 2.22
C ALA A 363 9.43 -31.91 3.42
N THR A 364 10.59 -31.27 3.22
CA THR A 364 11.68 -31.14 4.17
C THR A 364 12.32 -29.77 4.01
N PHE A 365 12.54 -29.08 5.14
CA PHE A 365 13.14 -27.75 5.22
C PHE A 365 14.42 -27.60 4.38
N ARG A 366 15.24 -28.66 4.25
CA ARG A 366 16.48 -28.65 3.45
C ARG A 366 16.24 -28.47 1.95
N GLY A 367 15.20 -29.11 1.39
CA GLY A 367 14.84 -28.96 -0.03
C GLY A 367 14.37 -27.55 -0.40
N PHE A 368 13.77 -26.83 0.56
CA PHE A 368 13.42 -25.42 0.39
C PHE A 368 14.68 -24.54 0.24
N PHE A 369 15.68 -24.69 1.12
CA PHE A 369 16.92 -23.93 1.03
C PHE A 369 17.73 -24.24 -0.24
N ASP A 370 17.74 -25.49 -0.68
CA ASP A 370 18.41 -25.88 -1.93
C ASP A 370 17.75 -25.22 -3.15
N ALA A 371 16.41 -25.20 -3.20
CA ALA A 371 15.67 -24.51 -4.25
C ALA A 371 15.89 -22.98 -4.20
N PHE A 372 15.86 -22.40 -3.00
CA PHE A 372 16.11 -20.96 -2.79
C PHE A 372 17.52 -20.56 -3.24
N LYS A 373 18.54 -21.34 -2.87
CA LYS A 373 19.94 -21.11 -3.28
C LYS A 373 20.09 -21.21 -4.79
N ARG A 374 19.42 -22.18 -5.43
CA ARG A 374 19.46 -22.35 -6.89
C ARG A 374 18.83 -21.15 -7.63
N LEU A 375 17.77 -20.57 -7.07
CA LEU A 375 17.13 -19.36 -7.61
C LEU A 375 18.06 -18.14 -7.53
N LEU A 376 18.67 -17.91 -6.37
CA LEU A 376 19.60 -16.80 -6.15
C LEU A 376 20.95 -16.95 -6.87
N SER A 377 21.29 -18.15 -7.31
CA SER A 377 22.51 -18.40 -8.10
C SER A 377 22.29 -18.12 -9.60
N ASN A 378 21.06 -17.88 -10.05
CA ASN A 378 20.77 -17.53 -11.44
C ASN A 378 20.88 -16.01 -11.64
N PRO A 379 21.91 -15.51 -12.37
CA PRO A 379 22.15 -14.07 -12.50
C PRO A 379 21.01 -13.33 -13.20
N VAL A 380 20.33 -13.97 -14.15
CA VAL A 380 19.18 -13.36 -14.86
C VAL A 380 18.02 -13.15 -13.89
N TYR A 381 17.75 -14.13 -13.03
CA TYR A 381 16.69 -14.02 -12.02
C TYR A 381 17.02 -12.93 -11.00
N VAL A 382 18.27 -12.87 -10.52
CA VAL A 382 18.71 -11.85 -9.55
C VAL A 382 18.60 -10.45 -10.14
N CYS A 383 19.03 -10.22 -11.39
CA CYS A 383 18.89 -8.91 -12.04
C CYS A 383 17.43 -8.48 -12.19
N LEU A 384 16.54 -9.40 -12.58
CA LEU A 384 15.10 -9.12 -12.66
C LEU A 384 14.49 -8.83 -11.29
N LEU A 385 14.91 -9.56 -10.26
CA LEU A 385 14.46 -9.34 -8.89
C LEU A 385 14.89 -7.96 -8.38
N LEU A 386 16.16 -7.59 -8.57
CA LEU A 386 16.68 -6.27 -8.19
C LEU A 386 15.93 -5.15 -8.92
N GLY A 387 15.67 -5.29 -10.22
CA GLY A 387 14.89 -4.32 -10.99
C GLY A 387 13.48 -4.12 -10.42
N ASN A 388 12.77 -5.22 -10.15
CA ASN A 388 11.45 -5.15 -9.51
C ASN A 388 11.51 -4.49 -8.13
N MET A 389 12.56 -4.73 -7.34
CA MET A 389 12.71 -4.09 -6.02
C MET A 389 12.78 -2.56 -6.13
N PHE A 390 13.57 -2.04 -7.08
CA PHE A 390 13.66 -0.59 -7.30
C PHE A 390 12.33 0.00 -7.79
N GLU A 391 11.62 -0.69 -8.69
CA GLU A 391 10.32 -0.26 -9.19
C GLU A 391 9.25 -0.22 -8.08
N PHE A 392 9.17 -1.27 -7.25
CA PHE A 392 8.25 -1.28 -6.10
C PHE A 392 8.63 -0.26 -5.03
N MET A 393 9.93 0.01 -4.83
CA MET A 393 10.39 1.06 -3.93
C MET A 393 9.90 2.44 -4.39
N GLU A 394 10.03 2.76 -5.68
CA GLU A 394 9.51 4.00 -6.26
C GLU A 394 8.00 4.15 -5.99
N ILE A 395 7.21 3.13 -6.34
CA ILE A 395 5.75 3.16 -6.16
C ILE A 395 5.37 3.34 -4.69
N ASN A 396 6.02 2.63 -3.77
CA ASN A 396 5.74 2.73 -2.34
C ASN A 396 6.14 4.10 -1.77
N CYS A 397 7.28 4.66 -2.18
CA CYS A 397 7.69 6.01 -1.78
C CYS A 397 6.69 7.08 -2.27
N MET A 398 6.23 6.95 -3.51
CA MET A 398 5.20 7.82 -4.08
C MET A 398 3.89 7.72 -3.31
N ILE A 399 3.42 6.51 -3.00
CA ILE A 399 2.22 6.35 -2.18
C ILE A 399 2.44 6.94 -0.79
N ALA A 400 3.55 6.63 -0.11
CA ALA A 400 3.73 6.98 1.29
C ALA A 400 3.92 8.49 1.55
N TYR A 401 4.70 9.17 0.71
CA TYR A 401 5.21 10.50 1.02
C TYR A 401 4.78 11.59 0.05
N MET A 402 4.26 11.25 -1.13
CA MET A 402 3.81 12.27 -2.10
C MET A 402 2.73 13.20 -1.55
N PRO A 403 1.71 12.74 -0.78
CA PRO A 403 0.71 13.67 -0.23
C PRO A 403 1.35 14.70 0.71
N LYS A 404 2.25 14.24 1.61
CA LYS A 404 3.02 15.09 2.52
C LYS A 404 3.90 16.07 1.73
N PHE A 405 4.57 15.59 0.69
CA PHE A 405 5.37 16.44 -0.18
C PHE A 405 4.52 17.53 -0.84
N LEU A 406 3.37 17.19 -1.43
CA LEU A 406 2.48 18.15 -2.08
C LEU A 406 1.88 19.16 -1.10
N GLU A 407 1.47 18.72 0.10
CA GLU A 407 0.98 19.60 1.18
C GLU A 407 2.04 20.63 1.58
N MET A 408 3.28 20.18 1.79
CA MET A 408 4.35 21.03 2.33
C MET A 408 4.97 21.92 1.24
N HIS A 409 5.15 21.39 0.03
CA HIS A 409 5.83 22.08 -1.06
C HIS A 409 4.90 23.05 -1.80
N PHE A 410 3.69 22.60 -2.18
CA PHE A 410 2.74 23.39 -2.96
C PHE A 410 1.68 24.10 -2.10
N ARG A 411 1.68 23.89 -0.77
CA ARG A 411 0.76 24.53 0.18
C ARG A 411 -0.71 24.29 -0.12
N ILE A 412 -1.02 23.17 -0.77
CA ILE A 412 -2.39 22.76 -1.05
C ILE A 412 -2.98 21.98 0.14
N GLY A 413 -4.30 21.94 0.23
CA GLY A 413 -4.98 21.25 1.32
C GLY A 413 -4.71 19.74 1.29
N SER A 414 -4.72 19.09 2.47
CA SER A 414 -4.39 17.66 2.59
C SER A 414 -5.28 16.75 1.74
N GLY A 415 -6.57 17.08 1.64
CA GLY A 415 -7.51 16.36 0.79
C GLY A 415 -7.19 16.49 -0.70
N GLU A 416 -6.79 17.68 -1.15
CA GLU A 416 -6.43 17.95 -2.55
C GLU A 416 -5.11 17.26 -2.93
N ALA A 417 -4.08 17.39 -2.09
CA ALA A 417 -2.79 16.71 -2.25
C ALA A 417 -2.94 15.19 -2.37
N SER A 418 -3.74 14.61 -1.48
CA SER A 418 -4.04 13.18 -1.50
C SER A 418 -4.78 12.78 -2.78
N MET A 419 -5.80 13.53 -3.19
CA MET A 419 -6.55 13.24 -4.42
C MET A 419 -5.65 13.27 -5.66
N LEU A 420 -4.79 14.28 -5.78
CA LEU A 420 -3.82 14.41 -6.88
C LEU A 420 -2.85 13.23 -6.88
N THR A 421 -2.31 12.86 -5.71
CA THR A 421 -1.43 11.69 -5.57
C THR A 421 -2.11 10.41 -6.04
N GLY A 422 -3.37 10.19 -5.63
CA GLY A 422 -4.11 8.99 -5.98
C GLY A 422 -4.37 8.84 -7.48
N ILE A 423 -4.62 9.94 -8.19
CA ILE A 423 -4.86 9.94 -9.64
C ILE A 423 -3.54 9.85 -10.40
N ALA A 424 -2.57 10.73 -10.09
CA ALA A 424 -1.32 10.86 -10.82
C ALA A 424 -0.34 9.70 -10.60
N GLY A 425 -0.37 9.06 -9.43
CA GLY A 425 0.46 7.89 -9.14
C GLY A 425 -0.28 6.58 -9.42
N PRO A 426 -0.94 5.97 -8.43
CA PRO A 426 -1.55 4.63 -8.57
C PRO A 426 -2.59 4.54 -9.69
N GLY A 427 -3.35 5.61 -9.95
CA GLY A 427 -4.33 5.66 -11.05
C GLY A 427 -3.67 5.55 -12.42
N ALA A 428 -2.59 6.32 -12.65
CA ALA A 428 -1.80 6.24 -13.87
C ALA A 428 -1.13 4.87 -14.05
N ASN A 429 -0.68 4.23 -12.96
CA ASN A 429 -0.11 2.87 -13.01
C ASN A 429 -1.10 1.84 -13.55
N VAL A 430 -2.38 1.90 -13.18
CA VAL A 430 -3.41 1.00 -13.72
C VAL A 430 -3.53 1.19 -15.25
N ILE A 431 -3.55 2.44 -15.72
CA ILE A 431 -3.61 2.74 -17.16
C ILE A 431 -2.36 2.20 -17.87
N GLY A 432 -1.18 2.42 -17.29
CA GLY A 432 0.10 1.95 -17.81
C GLY A 432 0.15 0.42 -17.94
N ILE A 433 -0.35 -0.31 -16.94
CA ILE A 433 -0.43 -1.78 -16.97
C ILE A 433 -1.42 -2.27 -18.03
N LEU A 434 -2.56 -1.59 -18.20
CA LEU A 434 -3.52 -1.96 -19.24
C LEU A 434 -2.93 -1.75 -20.64
N ILE A 435 -2.23 -0.65 -20.87
CA ILE A 435 -1.53 -0.36 -22.13
C ILE A 435 -0.41 -1.38 -22.36
N SER A 436 0.45 -1.61 -21.37
CA SER A 436 1.55 -2.56 -21.48
C SER A 436 1.05 -4.00 -21.71
N SER A 437 -0.04 -4.39 -21.05
CA SER A 437 -0.71 -5.68 -21.26
C SER A 437 -1.34 -5.78 -22.65
N ALA A 438 -1.94 -4.72 -23.16
CA ALA A 438 -2.50 -4.68 -24.51
C ALA A 438 -1.40 -4.86 -25.56
N ILE A 439 -0.29 -4.12 -25.44
CA ILE A 439 0.89 -4.22 -26.32
C ILE A 439 1.51 -5.62 -26.20
N ALA A 440 1.71 -6.12 -24.98
CA ALA A 440 2.24 -7.45 -24.72
C ALA A 440 1.37 -8.56 -25.32
N SER A 441 0.04 -8.35 -25.38
CA SER A 441 -0.91 -9.31 -25.96
C SER A 441 -0.92 -9.32 -27.49
N GLN A 442 -0.48 -8.24 -28.14
CA GLN A 442 -0.53 -8.08 -29.60
C GLN A 442 0.76 -8.53 -30.28
N VAL A 443 1.88 -8.55 -29.54
CA VAL A 443 3.21 -8.81 -30.10
C VAL A 443 3.77 -10.13 -29.57
N ASN A 444 4.33 -10.95 -30.46
CA ASN A 444 5.00 -12.20 -30.10
C ASN A 444 6.43 -11.94 -29.62
N TRP A 445 6.56 -11.42 -28.41
CA TRP A 445 7.87 -11.09 -27.83
C TRP A 445 8.78 -12.31 -27.67
N ARG A 446 10.03 -12.19 -28.13
CA ARG A 446 11.15 -13.01 -27.64
C ARG A 446 11.71 -12.37 -26.37
N VAL A 447 12.29 -13.17 -25.46
CA VAL A 447 12.88 -12.69 -24.19
C VAL A 447 13.78 -11.45 -24.36
N PRO A 448 14.76 -11.39 -25.30
CA PRO A 448 15.58 -10.20 -25.48
C PRO A 448 14.83 -9.00 -26.06
N GLN A 449 13.78 -9.21 -26.87
CA GLN A 449 12.95 -8.12 -27.38
C GLN A 449 12.12 -7.49 -26.26
N LEU A 450 11.57 -8.33 -25.37
CA LEU A 450 10.83 -7.86 -24.20
C LEU A 450 11.73 -7.06 -23.25
N ALA A 451 12.95 -7.53 -23.01
CA ALA A 451 13.93 -6.82 -22.19
C ALA A 451 14.30 -5.45 -22.78
N ARG A 452 14.51 -5.36 -24.11
CA ARG A 452 14.76 -4.08 -24.79
C ARG A 452 13.57 -3.13 -24.70
N TYR A 453 12.36 -3.64 -24.88
CA TYR A 453 11.14 -2.85 -24.71
C TYR A 453 11.04 -2.27 -23.30
N HIS A 454 11.27 -3.10 -22.28
CA HIS A 454 11.28 -2.66 -20.88
C HIS A 454 12.32 -1.56 -20.63
N ALA A 455 13.55 -1.73 -21.16
CA ALA A 455 14.59 -0.71 -21.04
C ALA A 455 14.17 0.63 -21.68
N VAL A 456 13.62 0.60 -22.89
CA VAL A 456 13.16 1.83 -23.60
C VAL A 456 12.07 2.56 -22.82
N VAL A 457 11.06 1.82 -22.32
CA VAL A 457 9.98 2.42 -21.53
C VAL A 457 10.51 3.05 -20.24
N ASN A 458 11.42 2.36 -19.54
CA ASN A 458 12.00 2.89 -18.31
C ASN A 458 12.88 4.12 -18.56
N THR A 459 13.69 4.12 -19.63
CA THR A 459 14.48 5.30 -20.02
C THR A 459 13.59 6.51 -20.33
N PHE A 460 12.47 6.29 -21.03
CA PHE A 460 11.50 7.35 -21.26
C PHE A 460 10.88 7.87 -19.95
N GLY A 461 10.54 6.98 -19.02
CA GLY A 461 10.06 7.35 -17.68
C GLY A 461 11.04 8.22 -16.91
N ILE A 462 12.33 7.86 -16.90
CA ILE A 462 13.40 8.65 -16.27
C ILE A 462 13.51 10.03 -16.92
N LEU A 463 13.52 10.10 -18.25
CA LEU A 463 13.58 11.38 -18.96
C LEU A 463 12.36 12.26 -18.63
N ALA A 464 11.16 11.68 -18.56
CA ALA A 464 9.96 12.41 -18.17
C ALA A 464 10.03 12.92 -16.73
N ALA A 465 10.57 12.14 -15.79
CA ALA A 465 10.79 12.58 -14.41
C ALA A 465 11.81 13.73 -14.34
N LEU A 466 12.86 13.71 -15.17
CA LEU A 466 13.86 14.77 -15.24
C LEU A 466 13.27 16.11 -15.72
N ILE A 467 12.21 16.10 -16.53
CA ILE A 467 11.51 17.32 -16.95
C ILE A 467 10.96 18.10 -15.74
N GLY A 468 10.57 17.41 -14.67
CA GLY A 468 10.07 18.04 -13.44
C GLY A 468 11.05 19.02 -12.79
N PHE A 469 12.36 18.80 -12.96
CA PHE A 469 13.38 19.72 -12.42
C PHE A 469 13.41 21.08 -13.11
N PHE A 470 12.85 21.21 -14.31
CA PHE A 470 12.81 22.47 -15.06
C PHE A 470 11.64 23.38 -14.65
N PHE A 471 10.75 22.92 -13.76
CA PHE A 471 9.63 23.72 -13.23
C PHE A 471 9.91 24.16 -11.78
N PRO A 472 10.72 25.21 -11.56
CA PRO A 472 11.00 25.70 -10.22
C PRO A 472 9.73 26.27 -9.57
N CYS A 473 9.50 25.92 -8.30
CA CYS A 473 8.52 26.62 -7.47
C CYS A 473 9.14 27.89 -6.85
N PRO A 474 8.33 28.94 -6.60
CA PRO A 474 8.81 30.13 -5.90
C PRO A 474 9.40 29.77 -4.52
N PRO A 475 10.55 30.34 -4.12
CA PRO A 475 11.11 30.15 -2.79
C PRO A 475 10.08 30.39 -1.70
N VAL A 476 10.01 29.49 -0.72
CA VAL A 476 9.26 29.75 0.52
C VAL A 476 10.07 30.73 1.38
N SER A 477 9.55 31.94 1.57
CA SER A 477 10.20 32.96 2.40
C SER A 477 9.83 32.80 3.87
N PHE A 478 10.85 32.78 4.74
CA PHE A 478 10.69 32.82 6.19
C PHE A 478 10.94 34.24 6.70
N VAL A 479 10.07 34.72 7.59
CA VAL A 479 10.26 35.98 8.31
C VAL A 479 11.47 35.84 9.22
N GLY A 480 12.44 36.74 9.04
CA GLY A 480 13.74 36.67 9.70
C GLY A 480 14.75 35.75 9.01
N GLY A 481 14.37 35.02 7.95
CA GLY A 481 15.24 34.13 7.17
C GLY A 481 15.64 32.84 7.87
N LEU A 482 16.71 32.18 7.39
CA LEU A 482 17.16 30.85 7.83
C LEU A 482 18.44 30.92 8.69
N PRO A 483 18.74 29.93 9.54
CA PRO A 483 20.01 29.88 10.26
C PRO A 483 21.20 29.79 9.28
N GLU A 484 22.28 30.52 9.56
CA GLU A 484 23.53 30.57 8.74
C GLU A 484 24.16 29.19 8.44
N ASN A 485 23.84 28.16 9.24
CA ASN A 485 24.44 26.81 9.20
C ASN A 485 23.52 25.70 8.64
N SER A 486 22.40 26.03 7.99
CA SER A 486 21.58 24.99 7.35
C SER A 486 22.24 24.48 6.07
N THR A 487 23.12 23.48 6.20
CA THR A 487 23.75 22.72 5.11
C THR A 487 22.78 21.84 4.32
N PHE A 488 21.47 21.96 4.58
CA PHE A 488 20.43 21.06 4.10
C PHE A 488 19.34 21.85 3.34
N MET A 489 19.66 22.53 2.23
CA MET A 489 18.66 22.83 1.20
C MET A 489 19.26 23.33 -0.13
N PRO A 490 18.63 23.02 -1.28
CA PRO A 490 19.06 23.46 -2.62
C PRO A 490 18.93 24.98 -2.80
N ASP A 491 19.71 25.53 -3.73
CA ASP A 491 19.86 26.95 -4.10
C ASP A 491 18.54 27.73 -4.35
N CYS A 492 17.40 27.04 -4.43
CA CYS A 492 16.08 27.65 -4.59
C CYS A 492 15.59 28.46 -3.37
N LEU A 493 16.33 28.52 -2.26
CA LEU A 493 15.97 29.26 -1.03
C LEU A 493 16.93 30.41 -0.67
N ALA A 494 17.87 30.74 -1.56
CA ALA A 494 18.96 31.71 -1.33
C ALA A 494 18.54 33.19 -1.22
N GLY A 495 17.25 33.51 -0.99
CA GLY A 495 16.74 34.87 -0.94
C GLY A 495 16.53 35.46 0.46
N GLY A 496 16.73 34.69 1.54
CA GLY A 496 16.51 35.14 2.92
C GLY A 496 17.80 35.48 3.65
N ALA A 497 17.94 36.72 4.14
CA ALA A 497 19.03 37.12 5.04
C ALA A 497 19.05 36.20 6.28
N PRO A 498 20.22 35.79 6.80
CA PRO A 498 20.28 34.81 7.89
C PRO A 498 19.62 35.33 9.18
N LEU A 499 19.04 34.43 9.98
CA LEU A 499 18.32 34.75 11.22
C LEU A 499 19.08 35.75 12.09
N ARG A 500 20.39 35.54 12.27
CA ARG A 500 21.27 36.42 13.06
C ARG A 500 21.38 37.87 12.55
N GLN A 501 21.19 38.09 11.25
CA GLN A 501 21.26 39.42 10.63
C GLN A 501 19.88 40.06 10.45
N SER A 502 18.80 39.34 10.76
CA SER A 502 17.48 39.95 10.79
C SER A 502 17.34 40.86 12.03
N PRO A 503 16.76 42.07 11.91
CA PRO A 503 16.48 42.94 13.07
C PRO A 503 15.56 42.29 14.11
N PHE A 504 15.00 41.11 13.82
CA PHE A 504 14.11 40.32 14.66
C PHE A 504 14.83 39.33 15.58
N ALA A 505 16.06 38.90 15.28
CA ALA A 505 16.78 37.93 16.10
C ALA A 505 17.60 38.55 17.25
N SER A 506 17.86 39.86 17.23
CA SER A 506 18.68 40.54 18.23
C SER A 506 18.06 40.67 19.63
N GLY A 507 16.89 40.05 19.88
CA GLY A 507 16.22 40.07 21.18
C GLY A 507 15.57 38.77 21.64
N CYS A 508 15.68 37.68 20.88
CA CYS A 508 15.00 36.41 21.20
C CYS A 508 15.97 35.24 21.11
N ALA A 509 16.23 34.58 22.25
CA ALA A 509 17.12 33.43 22.36
C ALA A 509 16.44 32.12 21.86
N CYS A 510 15.94 32.12 20.62
CA CYS A 510 15.33 30.93 20.03
C CYS A 510 16.40 29.94 19.58
N ASN A 511 16.25 28.67 19.95
CA ASN A 511 17.15 27.62 19.49
C ASN A 511 16.96 27.38 17.97
N SER A 512 18.04 27.54 17.20
CA SER A 512 18.05 27.38 15.74
C SER A 512 18.26 25.94 15.27
N SER A 513 18.40 24.97 16.18
CA SER A 513 18.63 23.55 15.83
C SER A 513 17.35 22.73 15.59
N SER A 514 16.18 23.26 15.98
CA SER A 514 14.91 22.56 15.81
C SER A 514 14.01 23.31 14.82
N PHE A 515 13.93 22.80 13.59
CA PHE A 515 13.05 23.32 12.55
C PHE A 515 11.60 22.87 12.81
N LYS A 516 10.71 23.81 13.10
CA LYS A 516 9.28 23.56 13.33
C LYS A 516 8.48 24.69 12.68
N PRO A 517 8.31 24.65 11.34
CA PRO A 517 7.78 25.79 10.62
C PRO A 517 6.32 26.06 10.98
N LEU A 518 5.96 27.33 11.11
CA LEU A 518 4.60 27.78 11.39
C LEU A 518 4.21 28.84 10.35
N CYS A 519 2.96 28.83 9.88
CA CYS A 519 2.42 29.87 9.02
C CYS A 519 1.31 30.62 9.79
N ILE A 520 1.48 31.93 9.97
CA ILE A 520 0.47 32.82 10.57
C ILE A 520 0.24 33.97 9.58
N ASP A 521 -1.01 34.21 9.19
CA ASP A 521 -1.40 35.30 8.27
C ASP A 521 -0.58 35.37 6.97
N GLY A 522 -0.18 34.21 6.43
CA GLY A 522 0.62 34.11 5.20
C GLY A 522 2.13 34.30 5.40
N LEU A 523 2.59 34.60 6.61
CA LEU A 523 3.99 34.71 6.99
C LEU A 523 4.50 33.38 7.54
N ASN A 524 5.64 32.90 7.03
CA ASN A 524 6.26 31.66 7.50
C ASN A 524 7.32 31.97 8.55
N PHE A 525 7.32 31.24 9.65
CA PHE A 525 8.31 31.34 10.73
C PHE A 525 9.09 30.03 10.82
N TYR A 526 10.40 30.12 11.10
CA TYR A 526 11.28 28.96 11.23
C TYR A 526 10.89 28.05 12.42
N SER A 527 10.44 28.67 13.51
CA SER A 527 9.98 28.01 14.72
C SER A 527 8.86 28.81 15.38
N PRO A 528 8.04 28.19 16.26
CA PRO A 528 7.01 28.90 17.03
C PRO A 528 7.60 29.95 17.96
N CYS A 529 8.84 29.73 18.45
CA CYS A 529 9.59 30.73 19.21
C CYS A 529 9.85 31.99 18.35
N ALA A 530 10.26 31.82 17.10
CA ALA A 530 10.46 32.94 16.17
C ALA A 530 9.13 33.66 15.85
N ALA A 531 8.04 32.91 15.72
CA ALA A 531 6.69 33.47 15.52
C ALA A 531 6.24 34.31 16.71
N ASN A 532 6.36 33.79 17.94
CA ASN A 532 5.96 34.51 19.14
C ASN A 532 6.82 35.77 19.36
N CYS A 533 8.13 35.68 19.12
CA CYS A 533 9.03 36.83 19.17
C CYS A 533 8.59 37.97 18.22
N TYR A 534 8.19 37.60 16.99
CA TYR A 534 7.67 38.54 16.01
C TYR A 534 6.35 39.17 16.47
N LEU A 535 5.41 38.36 16.94
CA LEU A 535 4.09 38.81 17.40
C LEU A 535 4.18 39.75 18.60
N VAL A 536 5.03 39.46 19.60
CA VAL A 536 5.19 40.29 20.80
C VAL A 536 5.75 41.68 20.44
N ARG A 537 6.74 41.76 19.55
CA ARG A 537 7.28 43.07 19.09
C ARG A 537 6.29 43.86 18.22
N HIS A 538 5.45 43.18 17.44
CA HIS A 538 4.43 43.83 16.61
C HIS A 538 3.13 44.16 17.38
N ALA A 539 2.80 43.44 18.44
CA ALA A 539 1.73 43.80 19.37
C ALA A 539 2.06 45.10 20.13
N GLY A 540 3.34 45.28 20.51
CA GLY A 540 3.83 46.53 21.11
C GLY A 540 3.77 47.75 20.19
N THR A 541 3.71 47.57 18.86
CA THR A 541 3.55 48.67 17.89
C THR A 541 2.10 48.91 17.47
N ARG A 542 1.21 47.91 17.54
CA ARG A 542 -0.25 48.12 17.34
C ARG A 542 -0.90 48.91 18.48
N ALA A 543 -0.34 48.89 19.69
CA ALA A 543 -0.82 49.73 20.80
C ALA A 543 -0.61 51.25 20.57
N LEU A 544 0.16 51.65 19.55
CA LEU A 544 0.42 53.06 19.20
C LEU A 544 -0.32 53.55 17.94
N SER A 545 -1.07 52.68 17.26
CA SER A 545 -1.96 53.07 16.16
C SER A 545 -3.35 52.52 16.44
N GLY A 546 -4.18 53.32 17.12
CA GLY A 546 -5.52 52.98 17.60
C GLY A 546 -6.42 52.35 16.54
N ILE A 547 -6.38 51.03 16.45
CA ILE A 547 -7.35 50.20 15.76
C ILE A 547 -7.85 49.22 16.83
N GLU A 548 -9.07 49.46 17.30
CA GLU A 548 -9.81 48.53 18.14
C GLU A 548 -9.90 47.18 17.42
N VAL A 549 -9.27 46.16 18.01
CA VAL A 549 -9.64 44.78 17.75
C VAL A 549 -10.66 44.44 18.81
N THR A 550 -11.94 44.54 18.46
CA THR A 550 -12.99 43.81 19.17
C THR A 550 -12.75 42.32 18.97
N LEU A 551 -12.36 41.64 20.04
CA LEU A 551 -12.49 40.20 20.26
C LEU A 551 -13.11 40.02 21.65
#